data_AF-K1XDK4-F1
#
_entry.id   AF-K1XDK4-F1
#
_cell.length_a   1.000
_cell.length_b   1.000
_cell.length_c   1.000
_cell.angle_alpha   90.00
_cell.angle_beta   90.00
_cell.angle_gamma   90.00
#
_symmetry.space_group_name_H-M   'P 1'
#
loop_
_entity.id
_entity.type
_entity.pdbx_description
1 polymer ?
#
loop_
_entity_poly.entity_id
_entity_poly.type
_entity_poly.pdbx_seq_one_letter_code
_entity_poly.pdbx_strand_id
1 'polypeptide(L)'
;KIVIKGNDYDGCLGWVALLTSPYFQTRHEIVRPDGQKLPKEINNEILKSFLVNSGYGKKIKEQFNDPSIEEIILTSSSSRQNLELDLFARITHMLEPGGDGDSGSAFLFLDTLSEFLEEELKSKKIKKDQRTFDDIWNKKDLGSAYKHIASEYKRLGLDSGNFTENLQGLKDQYSKLLESKEPPLVFDNEKITLLYAQIHSFAKEHKDDDILFEFYDDRENICGALHYAFSNFPQLLPKNVQFKIYHYDLFHDDIDELISRIQKNPLDENCYALIKGTGSIDESYSDHIKELHAIFLKHLGKSPHADKAKIKNILEEYLAVVIQKNTSLQQYSLTKDFTVNNNKNKKPENEEVTKLALQPH
;
A
#
# COMPACT_ATOMS: atom_id res chain seq x y z
N LYS A 1 -21.56 2.78 1.84
CA LYS A 1 -20.21 2.24 2.15
C LYS A 1 -19.20 2.81 1.16
N ILE A 2 -18.00 3.17 1.63
CA ILE A 2 -16.90 3.65 0.79
C ILE A 2 -15.81 2.58 0.75
N VAL A 3 -15.22 2.36 -0.42
CA VAL A 3 -14.03 1.53 -0.59
C VAL A 3 -12.85 2.42 -0.91
N ILE A 4 -11.77 2.30 -0.16
CA ILE A 4 -10.50 2.98 -0.44
C ILE A 4 -9.51 1.93 -0.91
N LYS A 5 -8.85 2.18 -2.04
CA LYS A 5 -7.77 1.34 -2.56
C LYS A 5 -6.44 2.06 -2.45
N GLY A 6 -5.70 1.72 -1.41
CA GLY A 6 -4.33 2.18 -1.17
C GLY A 6 -3.34 1.28 -1.89
N ASN A 7 -2.72 1.79 -2.95
CA ASN A 7 -1.84 1.00 -3.81
C ASN A 7 -0.37 1.35 -3.56
N ASP A 8 0.47 0.33 -3.38
CA ASP A 8 1.91 0.52 -3.56
C ASP A 8 2.30 0.66 -5.04
N TYR A 9 3.49 1.22 -5.24
CA TYR A 9 4.09 1.50 -6.53
C TYR A 9 4.19 0.29 -7.45
N ASP A 10 4.75 -0.80 -6.94
CA ASP A 10 5.41 -1.83 -7.75
C ASP A 10 4.45 -2.82 -8.44
N GLY A 11 3.14 -2.75 -8.16
CA GLY A 11 2.14 -3.62 -8.79
C GLY A 11 1.01 -2.86 -9.44
N CYS A 12 -0.01 -2.51 -8.65
CA CYS A 12 -1.33 -2.11 -9.13
C CYS A 12 -1.33 -0.90 -10.11
N LEU A 13 -0.49 0.10 -9.83
CA LEU A 13 -0.28 1.26 -10.70
C LEU A 13 0.91 1.07 -11.65
N GLY A 14 1.89 0.24 -11.28
CA GLY A 14 2.94 -0.26 -12.15
C GLY A 14 2.39 -0.94 -13.42
N TRP A 15 1.22 -1.59 -13.35
CA TRP A 15 0.48 -2.08 -14.52
C TRP A 15 0.11 -0.98 -15.50
N VAL A 16 -0.56 0.06 -15.02
CA VAL A 16 -0.96 1.18 -15.88
C VAL A 16 0.30 1.85 -16.41
N ALA A 17 1.33 2.03 -15.58
CA ALA A 17 2.61 2.57 -15.98
C ALA A 17 3.29 1.77 -17.11
N LEU A 18 3.44 0.46 -16.95
CA LEU A 18 4.02 -0.44 -17.95
C LEU A 18 3.24 -0.40 -19.27
N LEU A 19 1.91 -0.30 -19.17
CA LEU A 19 1.02 -0.43 -20.32
C LEU A 19 0.74 0.89 -21.02
N THR A 20 0.84 2.04 -20.33
CA THR A 20 0.52 3.36 -20.89
C THR A 20 1.70 4.31 -21.01
N SER A 21 2.84 4.04 -20.36
CA SER A 21 4.02 4.89 -20.46
C SER A 21 4.77 4.62 -21.78
N PRO A 22 5.02 5.66 -22.60
CA PRO A 22 5.86 5.53 -23.79
C PRO A 22 7.27 5.00 -23.48
N TYR A 23 7.79 5.25 -22.28
CA TYR A 23 9.09 4.74 -21.84
C TYR A 23 9.11 3.20 -21.76
N PHE A 24 8.10 2.61 -21.12
CA PHE A 24 8.00 1.14 -21.02
C PHE A 24 7.63 0.49 -22.36
N GLN A 25 6.75 1.13 -23.14
CA GLN A 25 6.38 0.66 -24.48
C GLN A 25 7.53 0.68 -25.49
N THR A 26 8.50 1.57 -25.34
CA THR A 26 9.65 1.66 -26.25
C THR A 26 10.80 0.73 -25.87
N ARG A 27 10.91 0.34 -24.59
CA ARG A 27 11.94 -0.61 -24.12
C ARG A 27 11.54 -2.07 -24.21
N HIS A 28 10.27 -2.38 -23.99
CA HIS A 28 9.75 -3.74 -24.09
C HIS A 28 8.75 -3.78 -25.23
N GLU A 29 9.12 -4.39 -26.35
CA GLU A 29 8.14 -4.67 -27.41
C GLU A 29 7.08 -5.60 -26.80
N ILE A 30 5.91 -5.06 -26.46
CA ILE A 30 4.82 -5.89 -25.93
C ILE A 30 4.28 -6.70 -27.10
N VAL A 31 4.55 -8.00 -27.09
CA VAL A 31 4.10 -8.95 -28.11
C VAL A 31 2.90 -9.71 -27.56
N ARG A 32 1.83 -9.79 -28.35
CA ARG A 32 0.65 -10.62 -28.04
C ARG A 32 1.04 -12.11 -27.94
N PRO A 33 0.24 -12.96 -27.27
CA PRO A 33 0.45 -14.41 -27.27
C PRO A 33 0.47 -15.06 -28.66
N ASP A 34 -0.06 -14.38 -29.68
CA ASP A 34 -0.04 -14.80 -31.08
C ASP A 34 1.21 -14.32 -31.86
N GLY A 35 2.16 -13.66 -31.18
CA GLY A 35 3.40 -13.16 -31.77
C GLY A 35 3.30 -11.78 -32.42
N GLN A 36 2.13 -11.11 -32.40
CA GLN A 36 1.99 -9.76 -32.97
C GLN A 36 2.43 -8.66 -32.00
N LYS A 37 3.28 -7.74 -32.47
CA LYS A 37 3.65 -6.52 -31.72
C LYS A 37 2.42 -5.62 -31.53
N LEU A 38 2.21 -5.10 -30.33
CA LEU A 38 1.12 -4.17 -30.06
C LEU A 38 1.44 -2.77 -30.62
N PRO A 39 0.58 -2.18 -31.48
CA PRO A 39 0.69 -0.76 -31.82
C PRO A 39 0.72 0.15 -30.59
N LYS A 40 1.41 1.29 -30.69
CA LYS A 40 1.47 2.33 -29.64
C LYS A 40 0.09 2.85 -29.23
N GLU A 41 -0.92 2.66 -30.08
CA GLU A 41 -2.30 3.07 -29.82
C GLU A 41 -3.09 2.06 -28.95
N ILE A 42 -2.51 0.94 -28.52
CA ILE A 42 -3.19 -0.10 -27.71
C ILE A 42 -3.01 0.14 -26.20
N ASN A 43 -3.42 1.29 -25.70
CA ASN A 43 -3.56 1.48 -24.25
C ASN A 43 -4.92 0.92 -23.77
N ASN A 44 -5.99 1.19 -24.52
CA ASN A 44 -7.35 0.90 -24.07
C ASN A 44 -7.67 -0.60 -24.01
N GLU A 45 -7.26 -1.41 -25.00
CA GLU A 45 -7.54 -2.86 -24.99
C GLU A 45 -6.76 -3.59 -23.89
N ILE A 46 -5.55 -3.11 -23.56
CA ILE A 46 -4.78 -3.67 -22.46
C ILE A 46 -5.42 -3.30 -21.13
N LEU A 47 -5.81 -2.04 -20.93
CA LEU A 47 -6.49 -1.61 -19.70
C LEU A 47 -7.85 -2.31 -19.52
N LYS A 48 -8.59 -2.56 -20.61
CA LYS A 48 -9.79 -3.41 -20.60
C LYS A 48 -9.46 -4.84 -20.22
N SER A 49 -8.38 -5.41 -20.76
CA SER A 49 -7.90 -6.74 -20.37
C SER A 49 -7.53 -6.77 -18.89
N PHE A 50 -6.92 -5.72 -18.34
CA PHE A 50 -6.64 -5.60 -16.91
C PHE A 50 -7.91 -5.68 -16.06
N LEU A 51 -8.96 -4.94 -16.42
CA LEU A 51 -10.26 -5.01 -15.72
C LEU A 51 -10.90 -6.40 -15.75
N VAL A 52 -10.72 -7.12 -16.86
CA VAL A 52 -11.36 -8.43 -17.06
C VAL A 52 -10.54 -9.57 -16.48
N ASN A 53 -9.21 -9.49 -16.55
CA ASN A 53 -8.33 -10.63 -16.33
C ASN A 53 -7.56 -10.54 -15.00
N SER A 54 -7.17 -9.35 -14.55
CA SER A 54 -6.45 -9.19 -13.28
C SER A 54 -7.36 -9.37 -12.08
N GLY A 55 -6.86 -9.93 -10.97
CA GLY A 55 -7.62 -10.02 -9.72
C GLY A 55 -8.04 -8.64 -9.19
N TYR A 56 -7.15 -7.64 -9.28
CA TYR A 56 -7.44 -6.27 -8.86
C TYR A 56 -8.54 -5.60 -9.69
N GLY A 57 -8.44 -5.71 -11.02
CA GLY A 57 -9.43 -5.17 -11.95
C GLY A 57 -10.81 -5.83 -11.81
N LYS A 58 -10.85 -7.16 -11.68
CA LYS A 58 -12.09 -7.90 -11.38
C LYS A 58 -12.73 -7.40 -10.10
N LYS A 59 -11.93 -7.22 -9.05
CA LYS A 59 -12.41 -6.73 -7.76
C LYS A 59 -12.96 -5.31 -7.82
N ILE A 60 -12.29 -4.40 -8.55
CA ILE A 60 -12.85 -3.06 -8.83
C ILE A 60 -14.20 -3.19 -9.51
N LYS A 61 -14.32 -4.03 -10.55
CA LYS A 61 -15.57 -4.22 -11.29
C LYS A 61 -16.69 -4.82 -10.44
N GLU A 62 -16.37 -5.78 -9.57
CA GLU A 62 -17.32 -6.37 -8.62
C GLU A 62 -17.81 -5.31 -7.62
N GLN A 63 -16.90 -4.60 -6.97
CA GLN A 63 -17.23 -3.52 -6.02
C GLN A 63 -17.98 -2.35 -6.68
N PHE A 64 -17.66 -2.07 -7.94
CA PHE A 64 -18.35 -1.07 -8.73
C PHE A 64 -19.82 -1.45 -8.95
N ASN A 65 -20.09 -2.73 -9.23
CA ASN A 65 -21.45 -3.24 -9.44
C ASN A 65 -22.23 -3.50 -8.13
N ASP A 66 -21.55 -3.52 -6.98
CA ASP A 66 -22.20 -3.66 -5.67
C ASP A 66 -22.97 -2.36 -5.31
N PRO A 67 -24.31 -2.41 -5.17
CA PRO A 67 -25.11 -1.22 -4.86
C PRO A 67 -24.93 -0.70 -3.43
N SER A 68 -24.32 -1.47 -2.52
CA SER A 68 -24.01 -1.02 -1.16
C SER A 68 -22.76 -0.13 -1.09
N ILE A 69 -21.93 -0.19 -2.13
CA ILE A 69 -20.75 0.66 -2.27
C ILE A 69 -21.17 1.92 -3.02
N GLU A 70 -20.98 3.07 -2.40
CA GLU A 70 -21.32 4.38 -2.96
C GLU A 70 -20.16 4.94 -3.77
N GLU A 71 -18.94 4.65 -3.33
CA GLU A 71 -17.72 5.23 -3.87
C GLU A 71 -16.53 4.28 -3.78
N ILE A 72 -15.67 4.32 -4.78
CA ILE A 72 -14.35 3.69 -4.81
C ILE A 72 -13.31 4.79 -4.97
N ILE A 73 -12.54 5.03 -3.93
CA ILE A 73 -11.47 6.04 -3.89
C ILE A 73 -10.14 5.35 -4.13
N LEU A 74 -9.44 5.76 -5.18
CA LEU A 74 -8.09 5.31 -5.49
C LEU A 74 -7.09 6.26 -4.83
N THR A 75 -6.10 5.74 -4.12
CA THR A 75 -5.02 6.55 -3.55
C THR A 75 -3.68 5.82 -3.64
N SER A 76 -2.59 6.59 -3.55
CA SER A 76 -1.26 6.01 -3.39
C SER A 76 -1.03 5.69 -1.92
N SER A 77 -0.49 4.51 -1.64
CA SER A 77 0.01 4.11 -0.32
C SER A 77 1.47 3.64 -0.42
N SER A 78 2.23 4.27 -1.32
CA SER A 78 3.67 4.06 -1.43
C SER A 78 4.44 4.96 -0.46
N SER A 79 5.60 4.50 0.02
CA SER A 79 6.52 5.36 0.78
C SER A 79 7.20 6.42 -0.10
N ARG A 80 7.17 6.26 -1.43
CA ARG A 80 7.79 7.18 -2.40
C ARG A 80 6.85 8.35 -2.76
N GLN A 81 6.31 9.03 -1.75
CA GLN A 81 5.35 10.13 -1.91
C GLN A 81 5.96 11.54 -1.84
N ASN A 82 7.29 11.63 -1.95
CA ASN A 82 8.03 12.88 -2.02
C ASN A 82 8.93 12.86 -3.26
N LEU A 83 9.03 13.99 -3.96
CA LEU A 83 9.91 14.22 -5.10
C LEU A 83 11.32 13.68 -4.87
N GLU A 84 11.91 13.94 -3.71
CA GLU A 84 13.29 13.57 -3.40
C GLU A 84 13.49 12.05 -3.36
N LEU A 85 12.63 11.34 -2.61
CA LEU A 85 12.68 9.88 -2.48
C LEU A 85 12.37 9.19 -3.80
N ASP A 86 11.42 9.75 -4.55
CA ASP A 86 11.06 9.22 -5.87
C ASP A 86 12.22 9.40 -6.86
N LEU A 87 12.75 10.62 -7.02
CA LEU A 87 13.92 10.87 -7.87
C LEU A 87 15.13 10.04 -7.44
N PHE A 88 15.34 9.87 -6.13
CA PHE A 88 16.40 9.02 -5.58
C PHE A 88 16.23 7.58 -6.05
N ALA A 89 15.04 7.00 -5.91
CA ALA A 89 14.76 5.64 -6.36
C ALA A 89 14.99 5.48 -7.86
N ARG A 90 14.43 6.39 -8.67
CA ARG A 90 14.60 6.39 -10.14
C ARG A 90 16.06 6.44 -10.56
N ILE A 91 16.82 7.41 -10.03
CA ILE A 91 18.21 7.64 -10.42
C ILE A 91 19.10 6.49 -9.97
N THR A 92 18.89 5.99 -8.75
CA THR A 92 19.68 4.88 -8.20
C THR A 92 19.51 3.65 -9.06
N HIS A 93 18.27 3.27 -9.39
CA HIS A 93 18.02 2.14 -10.29
C HIS A 93 18.65 2.36 -11.67
N MET A 94 18.55 3.55 -12.26
CA MET A 94 19.16 3.80 -13.58
C MET A 94 20.70 3.81 -13.60
N LEU A 95 21.34 4.00 -12.45
CA LEU A 95 22.80 4.03 -12.34
C LEU A 95 23.39 2.63 -12.09
N GLU A 96 22.57 1.66 -11.68
CA GLU A 96 23.02 0.28 -11.46
C GLU A 96 23.28 -0.43 -12.81
N PRO A 97 24.36 -1.24 -12.92
CA PRO A 97 24.58 -2.05 -14.11
C PRO A 97 23.41 -3.02 -14.34
N GLY A 98 22.69 -2.88 -15.47
CA GLY A 98 21.46 -3.64 -15.76
C GLY A 98 20.18 -3.01 -15.19
N GLY A 99 20.30 -1.82 -14.59
CA GLY A 99 19.21 -1.01 -14.07
C GLY A 99 18.41 -0.34 -15.18
N ASP A 100 17.64 -1.14 -15.91
CA ASP A 100 16.90 -0.68 -17.09
C ASP A 100 15.43 -0.30 -16.80
N GLY A 101 15.02 -0.37 -15.53
CA GLY A 101 13.66 -0.07 -15.09
C GLY A 101 13.52 1.31 -14.45
N ASP A 102 12.43 1.99 -14.78
CA ASP A 102 11.96 3.14 -14.01
C ASP A 102 11.27 2.65 -12.72
N SER A 103 11.94 2.84 -11.59
CA SER A 103 11.50 2.40 -10.27
C SER A 103 10.97 3.55 -9.40
N GLY A 104 10.48 4.62 -10.02
CA GLY A 104 9.97 5.77 -9.28
C GLY A 104 8.76 5.49 -8.40
N SER A 105 7.91 6.48 -8.20
CA SER A 105 6.58 6.22 -7.69
C SER A 105 5.55 6.38 -8.80
N ALA A 106 4.47 5.63 -8.64
CA ALA A 106 3.38 5.52 -9.59
C ALA A 106 2.21 6.33 -9.08
N PHE A 107 2.44 7.16 -8.06
CA PHE A 107 1.41 8.05 -7.59
C PHE A 107 0.96 8.95 -8.76
N LEU A 108 1.84 9.29 -9.72
CA LEU A 108 1.47 10.02 -10.95
C LEU A 108 0.57 9.24 -11.92
N PHE A 109 0.57 7.91 -11.87
CA PHE A 109 -0.35 7.08 -12.69
C PHE A 109 -1.74 6.97 -12.06
N LEU A 110 -1.95 7.52 -10.86
CA LEU A 110 -3.26 7.58 -10.24
C LEU A 110 -4.26 8.33 -11.13
N ASP A 111 -3.80 9.42 -11.76
CA ASP A 111 -4.62 10.19 -12.71
C ASP A 111 -5.04 9.31 -13.89
N THR A 112 -4.08 8.68 -14.57
CA THR A 112 -4.33 7.81 -15.72
C THR A 112 -5.25 6.64 -15.39
N LEU A 113 -5.01 5.94 -14.27
CA LEU A 113 -5.86 4.82 -13.86
C LEU A 113 -7.29 5.28 -13.55
N SER A 114 -7.44 6.37 -12.79
CA SER A 114 -8.76 6.89 -12.43
C SER A 114 -9.57 7.32 -13.65
N GLU A 115 -8.95 8.04 -14.58
CA GLU A 115 -9.57 8.51 -15.82
C GLU A 115 -10.01 7.33 -16.70
N PHE A 116 -9.13 6.33 -16.86
CA PHE A 116 -9.47 5.10 -17.58
C PHE A 116 -10.69 4.40 -16.95
N LEU A 117 -10.70 4.24 -15.62
CA LEU A 117 -11.79 3.56 -14.93
C LEU A 117 -13.11 4.34 -15.00
N GLU A 118 -13.06 5.66 -14.89
CA GLU A 118 -14.23 6.53 -15.05
C GLU A 118 -14.83 6.41 -16.46
N GLU A 119 -13.98 6.39 -17.50
CA GLU A 119 -14.40 6.24 -18.90
C GLU A 119 -14.99 4.85 -19.16
N GLU A 120 -14.27 3.79 -18.78
CA GLU A 120 -14.64 2.41 -19.09
C GLU A 120 -15.88 1.96 -18.30
N LEU A 121 -16.01 2.38 -17.04
CA LEU A 121 -17.17 2.07 -16.19
C LEU A 121 -18.30 3.09 -16.33
N LYS A 122 -18.10 4.17 -17.08
CA LYS A 122 -19.08 5.23 -17.39
C LYS A 122 -19.78 5.79 -16.15
N SER A 123 -19.01 6.10 -15.11
CA SER A 123 -19.58 6.43 -13.80
C SER A 123 -18.68 7.30 -12.95
N LYS A 124 -19.31 8.13 -12.11
CA LYS A 124 -18.67 9.00 -11.12
C LYS A 124 -18.40 8.31 -9.77
N LYS A 125 -18.66 7.00 -9.67
CA LYS A 125 -18.40 6.20 -8.47
C LYS A 125 -16.90 5.99 -8.23
N ILE A 126 -16.09 6.06 -9.28
CA ILE A 126 -14.63 6.06 -9.16
C ILE A 126 -14.18 7.48 -8.87
N LYS A 127 -13.36 7.65 -7.83
CA LYS A 127 -12.67 8.90 -7.54
C LYS A 127 -11.19 8.62 -7.29
N LYS A 128 -10.38 9.66 -7.46
CA LYS A 128 -8.98 9.68 -7.03
C LYS A 128 -8.82 10.58 -5.82
N ASP A 129 -7.90 10.19 -4.95
CA ASP A 129 -7.44 11.01 -3.84
C ASP A 129 -5.92 11.13 -3.89
N GLN A 130 -5.48 12.37 -4.07
CA GLN A 130 -4.08 12.73 -4.28
C GLN A 130 -3.35 13.07 -2.97
N ARG A 131 -3.96 12.82 -1.79
CA ARG A 131 -3.29 13.09 -0.51
C ARG A 131 -2.03 12.25 -0.39
N THR A 132 -0.95 12.92 0.00
CA THR A 132 0.32 12.26 0.32
C THR A 132 0.52 12.24 1.82
N PHE A 133 1.40 11.37 2.29
CA PHE A 133 1.86 11.41 3.67
C PHE A 133 2.57 12.73 4.00
N ASP A 134 3.29 13.31 3.04
CA ASP A 134 3.94 14.60 3.21
C ASP A 134 2.92 15.71 3.51
N ASP A 135 1.76 15.69 2.84
CA ASP A 135 0.68 16.63 3.14
C ASP A 135 0.20 16.48 4.59
N ILE A 136 -0.03 15.24 5.03
CA ILE A 136 -0.49 14.97 6.40
C ILE A 136 0.56 15.35 7.43
N TRP A 137 1.80 14.89 7.23
CA TRP A 137 2.94 15.08 8.14
C TRP A 137 3.24 16.56 8.36
N ASN A 138 3.23 17.33 7.28
CA ASN A 138 3.52 18.76 7.31
C ASN A 138 2.26 19.63 7.45
N LYS A 139 1.07 19.03 7.65
CA LYS A 139 -0.22 19.73 7.77
C LYS A 139 -0.46 20.69 6.59
N LYS A 140 -0.07 20.28 5.39
CA LYS A 140 -0.35 21.00 4.15
C LYS A 140 -1.77 20.70 3.67
N ASP A 141 -2.22 21.46 2.68
CA ASP A 141 -3.45 21.11 1.97
C ASP A 141 -3.30 19.74 1.29
N LEU A 142 -4.29 18.85 1.46
CA LEU A 142 -4.23 17.50 0.89
C LEU A 142 -4.10 17.56 -0.64
N GLY A 143 -3.09 16.84 -1.17
CA GLY A 143 -2.75 16.83 -2.59
C GLY A 143 -1.85 17.99 -3.04
N SER A 144 -1.41 18.87 -2.13
CA SER A 144 -0.47 19.94 -2.48
C SER A 144 0.89 19.40 -2.90
N ALA A 145 1.42 18.41 -2.18
CA ALA A 145 2.69 17.76 -2.51
C ALA A 145 2.58 17.02 -3.84
N TYR A 146 1.47 16.30 -4.08
CA TYR A 146 1.21 15.65 -5.37
C TYR A 146 1.30 16.66 -6.52
N LYS A 147 0.57 17.78 -6.43
CA LYS A 147 0.55 18.82 -7.48
C LYS A 147 1.93 19.41 -7.70
N HIS A 148 2.68 19.64 -6.62
CA HIS A 148 4.05 20.11 -6.72
C HIS A 148 4.92 19.11 -7.47
N ILE A 149 4.91 17.82 -7.08
CA ILE A 149 5.73 16.80 -7.73
C ILE A 149 5.35 16.65 -9.21
N ALA A 150 4.06 16.60 -9.53
CA ALA A 150 3.58 16.53 -10.92
C ALA A 150 4.08 17.72 -11.76
N SER A 151 4.07 18.94 -11.18
CA SER A 151 4.59 20.13 -11.86
C SER A 151 6.10 20.07 -12.09
N GLU A 152 6.86 19.55 -11.12
CA GLU A 152 8.30 19.37 -11.25
C GLU A 152 8.65 18.32 -12.30
N TYR A 153 7.90 17.21 -12.36
CA TYR A 153 8.07 16.19 -13.39
C TYR A 153 7.92 16.75 -14.79
N LYS A 154 6.87 17.55 -15.01
CA LYS A 154 6.66 18.24 -16.28
C LYS A 154 7.78 19.25 -16.59
N ARG A 155 8.21 20.03 -15.59
CA ARG A 155 9.33 20.97 -15.73
C ARG A 155 10.63 20.26 -16.13
N LEU A 156 10.84 19.05 -15.62
CA LEU A 156 11.99 18.20 -15.88
C LEU A 156 11.85 17.31 -17.12
N GLY A 157 10.68 17.35 -17.80
CA GLY A 157 10.39 16.53 -18.97
C GLY A 157 10.32 15.03 -18.69
N LEU A 158 10.04 14.63 -17.44
CA LEU A 158 9.98 13.22 -17.02
C LEU A 158 8.68 12.53 -17.42
N ASP A 159 7.65 13.31 -17.75
CA ASP A 159 6.36 12.86 -18.27
C ASP A 159 6.42 12.46 -19.75
N SER A 160 7.48 12.88 -20.47
CA SER A 160 7.55 12.77 -21.94
C SER A 160 8.12 11.45 -22.48
N GLY A 161 8.55 10.52 -21.62
CA GLY A 161 9.23 9.28 -22.04
C GLY A 161 10.68 9.48 -22.53
N ASN A 162 11.13 10.73 -22.76
CA ASN A 162 12.52 11.08 -23.10
C ASN A 162 13.41 11.23 -21.85
N PHE A 163 13.23 10.36 -20.86
CA PHE A 163 13.92 10.44 -19.56
C PHE A 163 15.46 10.40 -19.72
N THR A 164 15.96 9.63 -20.69
CA THR A 164 17.40 9.48 -20.97
C THR A 164 18.06 10.76 -21.49
N GLU A 165 17.34 11.59 -22.25
CA GLU A 165 17.87 12.86 -22.78
C GLU A 165 18.07 13.90 -21.67
N ASN A 166 17.26 13.82 -20.61
CA ASN A 166 17.31 14.72 -19.45
C ASN A 166 18.12 14.16 -18.27
N LEU A 167 18.74 12.98 -18.42
CA LEU A 167 19.42 12.27 -17.34
C LEU A 167 20.55 13.08 -16.70
N GLN A 168 21.30 13.86 -17.49
CA GLN A 168 22.37 14.69 -16.93
C GLN A 168 21.80 15.85 -16.09
N GLY A 169 20.74 16.51 -16.55
CA GLY A 169 20.07 17.58 -15.79
C GLY A 169 19.39 17.07 -14.50
N LEU A 170 18.90 15.83 -14.52
CA LEU A 170 18.43 15.11 -13.34
C LEU A 170 19.55 14.82 -12.36
N LYS A 171 20.68 14.28 -12.84
CA LYS A 171 21.87 14.02 -12.01
C LYS A 171 22.38 15.29 -11.33
N ASP A 172 22.38 16.41 -12.04
CA ASP A 172 22.84 17.69 -11.51
C ASP A 172 21.90 18.23 -10.41
N GLN A 173 20.58 18.08 -10.58
CA GLN A 173 19.61 18.44 -9.54
C GLN A 173 19.62 17.49 -8.35
N TYR A 174 19.79 16.20 -8.62
CA TYR A 174 19.91 15.17 -7.61
C TYR A 174 21.17 15.31 -6.76
N SER A 175 22.29 15.70 -7.37
CA SER A 175 23.53 16.00 -6.64
C SER A 175 23.33 17.14 -5.63
N LYS A 176 22.55 18.16 -6.00
CA LYS A 176 22.17 19.26 -5.09
C LYS A 176 21.23 18.81 -3.97
N LEU A 177 20.33 17.85 -4.25
CA LEU A 177 19.47 17.25 -3.22
C LEU A 177 20.28 16.39 -2.24
N LEU A 178 21.26 15.61 -2.71
CA LEU A 178 22.15 14.82 -1.86
C LEU A 178 23.06 15.67 -0.96
N GLU A 179 23.48 16.85 -1.42
CA GLU A 179 24.25 17.80 -0.62
C GLU A 179 23.50 18.30 0.63
N SER A 180 22.16 18.18 0.67
CA SER A 180 21.34 18.57 1.83
C SER A 180 21.48 17.64 3.05
N LYS A 181 22.18 16.51 2.88
CA LYS A 181 22.46 15.46 3.89
C LYS A 181 21.22 14.83 4.52
N GLU A 182 20.95 13.63 4.01
CA GLU A 182 19.97 12.63 4.44
C GLU A 182 18.51 13.04 4.21
N PRO A 183 17.79 12.42 3.24
CA PRO A 183 16.36 12.59 3.18
C PRO A 183 15.81 12.13 4.54
N PRO A 184 14.94 12.92 5.19
CA PRO A 184 14.39 12.50 6.45
C PRO A 184 13.71 11.15 6.21
N LEU A 185 14.14 10.12 6.94
CA LEU A 185 13.46 8.84 7.01
C LEU A 185 12.10 9.11 7.66
N VAL A 186 11.14 9.71 6.95
CA VAL A 186 9.81 10.02 7.50
C VAL A 186 8.94 8.74 7.53
N PHE A 187 9.37 7.70 6.82
CA PHE A 187 8.64 6.46 6.64
C PHE A 187 9.30 5.33 7.41
N ASP A 188 8.51 4.58 8.20
CA ASP A 188 8.92 3.24 8.57
C ASP A 188 8.83 2.33 7.33
N ASN A 189 9.73 1.36 7.23
CA ASN A 189 9.76 0.46 6.07
C ASN A 189 8.54 -0.48 6.02
N GLU A 190 7.84 -0.63 7.15
CA GLU A 190 6.64 -1.43 7.29
C GLU A 190 5.35 -0.66 6.94
N LYS A 191 5.43 0.64 6.60
CA LYS A 191 4.30 1.53 6.23
C LYS A 191 3.22 1.70 7.29
N ILE A 192 3.52 1.41 8.56
CA ILE A 192 2.59 1.53 9.67
C ILE A 192 2.22 3.00 9.91
N THR A 193 3.18 3.92 9.92
CA THR A 193 2.90 5.36 10.10
C THR A 193 2.10 5.92 8.94
N LEU A 194 2.46 5.54 7.70
CA LEU A 194 1.79 5.92 6.47
C LEU A 194 0.31 5.52 6.49
N LEU A 195 0.03 4.23 6.71
CA LEU A 195 -1.34 3.75 6.68
C LEU A 195 -2.15 4.23 7.88
N TYR A 196 -1.55 4.34 9.06
CA TYR A 196 -2.23 4.97 10.21
C TYR A 196 -2.69 6.38 9.86
N ALA A 197 -1.81 7.21 9.30
CA ALA A 197 -2.12 8.57 8.91
C ALA A 197 -3.24 8.64 7.85
N GLN A 198 -3.13 7.85 6.78
CA GLN A 198 -4.12 7.84 5.71
C GLN A 198 -5.50 7.36 6.20
N ILE A 199 -5.53 6.26 6.96
CA ILE A 199 -6.77 5.69 7.47
C ILE A 199 -7.51 6.67 8.37
N HIS A 200 -6.82 7.31 9.32
CA HIS A 200 -7.45 8.32 10.19
C HIS A 200 -7.86 9.57 9.43
N SER A 201 -7.09 9.97 8.42
CA SER A 201 -7.44 11.06 7.52
C SER A 201 -8.78 10.81 6.80
N PHE A 202 -8.95 9.63 6.19
CA PHE A 202 -10.20 9.27 5.52
C PHE A 202 -11.35 9.05 6.50
N ALA A 203 -11.12 8.36 7.62
CA ALA A 203 -12.15 8.15 8.62
C ALA A 203 -12.69 9.47 9.19
N LYS A 204 -11.84 10.49 9.31
CA LYS A 204 -12.23 11.84 9.73
C LYS A 204 -13.06 12.58 8.68
N GLU A 205 -12.80 12.36 7.39
CA GLU A 205 -13.59 12.96 6.30
C GLU A 205 -14.94 12.26 6.12
N HIS A 206 -14.97 10.95 6.36
CA HIS A 206 -16.11 10.06 6.16
C HIS A 206 -16.58 9.45 7.49
N LYS A 207 -16.87 10.31 8.48
CA LYS A 207 -17.16 9.88 9.87
C LYS A 207 -18.40 9.00 10.01
N ASP A 208 -19.36 9.21 9.12
CA ASP A 208 -20.66 8.54 9.14
C ASP A 208 -20.73 7.34 8.18
N ASP A 209 -19.68 7.14 7.38
CA ASP A 209 -19.61 6.05 6.41
C ASP A 209 -18.87 4.84 6.96
N ASP A 210 -19.35 3.64 6.59
CA ASP A 210 -18.55 2.43 6.68
C ASP A 210 -17.48 2.44 5.58
N ILE A 211 -16.22 2.30 5.98
CA ILE A 211 -15.05 2.33 5.11
C ILE A 211 -14.45 0.92 5.03
N LEU A 212 -14.28 0.41 3.82
CA LEU A 212 -13.39 -0.72 3.52
C LEU A 212 -12.09 -0.18 2.94
N PHE A 213 -11.04 -0.15 3.73
CA PHE A 213 -9.70 0.23 3.29
C PHE A 213 -8.95 -1.03 2.82
N GLU A 214 -8.67 -1.11 1.53
CA GLU A 214 -7.93 -2.18 0.89
C GLU A 214 -6.51 -1.70 0.56
N PHE A 215 -5.51 -2.40 1.08
CA PHE A 215 -4.10 -2.11 0.82
C PHE A 215 -3.45 -3.22 0.01
N TYR A 216 -2.64 -2.84 -0.97
CA TYR A 216 -2.00 -3.74 -1.94
C TYR A 216 -0.49 -3.48 -1.97
N ASP A 217 0.30 -4.54 -1.75
CA ASP A 217 1.77 -4.47 -1.71
C ASP A 217 2.39 -5.80 -2.19
N ASP A 218 3.56 -5.75 -2.83
CA ASP A 218 4.31 -6.91 -3.31
C ASP A 218 5.21 -7.54 -2.23
N ARG A 219 5.45 -6.83 -1.13
CA ARG A 219 6.41 -7.24 -0.13
C ARG A 219 5.71 -7.95 1.01
N GLU A 220 5.85 -9.27 1.05
CA GLU A 220 5.26 -10.12 2.10
C GLU A 220 5.70 -9.70 3.51
N ASN A 221 6.93 -9.20 3.69
CA ASN A 221 7.38 -8.70 4.98
C ASN A 221 6.62 -7.43 5.43
N ILE A 222 6.22 -6.56 4.49
CA ILE A 222 5.39 -5.38 4.77
C ILE A 222 3.96 -5.82 5.10
N CYS A 223 3.34 -6.65 4.25
CA CYS A 223 2.00 -7.18 4.47
C CYS A 223 1.88 -7.90 5.82
N GLY A 224 2.85 -8.73 6.16
CA GLY A 224 2.90 -9.46 7.42
C GLY A 224 3.07 -8.54 8.63
N ALA A 225 3.86 -7.48 8.52
CA ALA A 225 4.04 -6.47 9.57
C ALA A 225 2.75 -5.66 9.79
N LEU A 226 2.12 -5.19 8.72
CA LEU A 226 0.86 -4.45 8.77
C LEU A 226 -0.27 -5.29 9.37
N HIS A 227 -0.43 -6.53 8.90
CA HIS A 227 -1.43 -7.43 9.45
C HIS A 227 -1.17 -7.69 10.92
N TYR A 228 0.08 -7.96 11.32
CA TYR A 228 0.44 -8.15 12.73
C TYR A 228 0.07 -6.92 13.58
N ALA A 229 0.46 -5.73 13.14
CA ALA A 229 0.19 -4.46 13.82
C ALA A 229 -1.32 -4.26 14.04
N PHE A 230 -2.09 -4.24 12.96
CA PHE A 230 -3.50 -3.86 13.06
C PHE A 230 -4.41 -4.97 13.59
N SER A 231 -4.03 -6.25 13.48
CA SER A 231 -4.81 -7.35 14.08
C SER A 231 -4.60 -7.48 15.59
N ASN A 232 -3.40 -7.18 16.10
CA ASN A 232 -3.11 -7.22 17.55
C ASN A 232 -3.45 -5.90 18.25
N PHE A 233 -3.50 -4.80 17.49
CA PHE A 233 -3.85 -3.48 17.99
C PHE A 233 -5.00 -2.85 17.18
N PRO A 234 -6.19 -3.50 17.09
CA PRO A 234 -7.31 -3.00 16.28
C PRO A 234 -7.87 -1.65 16.74
N GLN A 235 -7.56 -1.23 17.97
CA GLN A 235 -7.86 0.11 18.48
C GLN A 235 -7.08 1.23 17.78
N LEU A 236 -6.03 0.91 17.01
CA LEU A 236 -5.34 1.87 16.14
C LEU A 236 -6.15 2.19 14.88
N LEU A 237 -7.13 1.36 14.54
CA LEU A 237 -8.04 1.59 13.42
C LEU A 237 -9.36 2.16 13.93
N PRO A 238 -9.92 3.20 13.30
CA PRO A 238 -11.26 3.70 13.61
C PRO A 238 -12.34 2.62 13.48
N LYS A 239 -13.36 2.68 14.34
CA LYS A 239 -14.48 1.70 14.37
C LYS A 239 -15.28 1.60 13.08
N ASN A 240 -15.28 2.67 12.26
CA ASN A 240 -15.95 2.72 10.97
C ASN A 240 -15.05 2.20 9.84
N VAL A 241 -13.84 1.70 10.13
CA VAL A 241 -12.90 1.16 9.16
C VAL A 241 -12.79 -0.35 9.30
N GLN A 242 -12.91 -1.04 8.17
CA GLN A 242 -12.44 -2.40 7.96
C GLN A 242 -11.17 -2.33 7.10
N PHE A 243 -10.11 -3.01 7.53
CA PHE A 243 -8.82 -3.00 6.84
C PHE A 243 -8.53 -4.38 6.25
N LYS A 244 -8.25 -4.42 4.95
CA LYS A 244 -7.94 -5.64 4.20
C LYS A 244 -6.61 -5.46 3.47
N ILE A 245 -5.72 -6.43 3.64
CA ILE A 245 -4.41 -6.44 3.00
C ILE A 245 -4.42 -7.51 1.91
N TYR A 246 -3.87 -7.17 0.75
CA TYR A 246 -3.63 -8.08 -0.36
C TYR A 246 -2.14 -8.08 -0.67
N HIS A 247 -1.54 -9.25 -0.59
CA HIS A 247 -0.22 -9.49 -1.16
C HIS A 247 -0.38 -9.90 -2.63
N TYR A 248 0.50 -9.39 -3.48
CA TYR A 248 0.64 -9.84 -4.86
C TYR A 248 2.09 -10.21 -5.15
N ASP A 249 2.31 -11.25 -5.96
CA ASP A 249 3.65 -11.65 -6.37
C ASP A 249 3.84 -11.34 -7.86
N LEU A 250 4.63 -10.30 -8.14
CA LEU A 250 4.88 -9.80 -9.50
C LEU A 250 6.35 -9.76 -9.89
N PHE A 251 7.26 -10.17 -9.01
CA PHE A 251 8.68 -10.19 -9.36
C PHE A 251 8.98 -11.39 -10.27
N HIS A 252 9.30 -11.10 -11.53
CA HIS A 252 9.86 -12.09 -12.45
C HIS A 252 10.81 -11.45 -13.46
N ASP A 253 11.94 -12.11 -13.72
CA ASP A 253 12.96 -11.64 -14.66
C ASP A 253 12.54 -11.85 -16.14
N ASP A 254 11.48 -12.62 -16.37
CA ASP A 254 10.98 -12.99 -17.69
C ASP A 254 9.64 -12.29 -17.97
N ILE A 255 9.58 -11.51 -19.05
CA ILE A 255 8.39 -10.74 -19.44
C ILE A 255 7.23 -11.61 -19.93
N ASP A 256 7.50 -12.77 -20.53
CA ASP A 256 6.45 -13.70 -20.98
C ASP A 256 5.87 -14.44 -19.77
N GLU A 257 6.71 -14.80 -18.80
CA GLU A 257 6.23 -15.32 -17.52
C GLU A 257 5.48 -14.26 -16.72
N LEU A 258 5.98 -13.01 -16.73
CA LEU A 258 5.27 -11.86 -16.18
C LEU A 258 3.89 -11.80 -16.83
N ILE A 259 3.76 -11.69 -18.17
CA ILE A 259 2.51 -11.70 -18.97
C ILE A 259 1.59 -12.86 -18.60
N SER A 260 2.12 -14.06 -18.47
CA SER A 260 1.34 -15.24 -18.06
C SER A 260 0.80 -15.08 -16.64
N ARG A 261 1.63 -14.60 -15.70
CA ARG A 261 1.24 -14.30 -14.33
C ARG A 261 0.26 -13.13 -14.25
N ILE A 262 0.38 -12.09 -15.06
CA ILE A 262 -0.61 -10.98 -15.16
C ILE A 262 -2.02 -11.54 -15.39
N GLN A 263 -2.11 -12.49 -16.33
CA GLN A 263 -3.38 -13.08 -16.75
C GLN A 263 -3.90 -14.14 -15.77
N LYS A 264 -2.99 -14.76 -15.00
CA LYS A 264 -3.29 -15.90 -14.13
C LYS A 264 -3.25 -15.58 -12.64
N ASN A 265 -2.69 -14.44 -12.21
CA ASN A 265 -2.44 -14.14 -10.81
C ASN A 265 -3.75 -13.81 -10.10
N PRO A 266 -4.21 -14.69 -9.20
CA PRO A 266 -5.20 -14.28 -8.24
C PRO A 266 -4.54 -13.27 -7.29
N LEU A 267 -5.30 -12.26 -6.86
CA LEU A 267 -4.95 -11.61 -5.59
C LEU A 267 -4.93 -12.71 -4.53
N ASP A 268 -3.90 -12.76 -3.68
CA ASP A 268 -3.95 -13.69 -2.55
C ASP A 268 -4.90 -13.13 -1.49
N GLU A 269 -6.19 -13.32 -1.72
CA GLU A 269 -7.24 -12.89 -0.81
C GLU A 269 -7.24 -13.70 0.50
N ASN A 270 -6.55 -14.85 0.51
CA ASN A 270 -6.51 -15.77 1.63
C ASN A 270 -5.34 -15.51 2.58
N CYS A 271 -4.32 -14.76 2.15
CA CYS A 271 -3.12 -14.53 2.95
C CYS A 271 -3.40 -13.77 4.26
N TYR A 272 -4.29 -12.78 4.24
CA TYR A 272 -4.55 -11.92 5.40
C TYR A 272 -6.04 -11.80 5.73
N ALA A 273 -6.39 -11.99 6.99
CA ALA A 273 -7.77 -11.86 7.46
C ALA A 273 -8.23 -10.39 7.43
N LEU A 274 -9.54 -10.17 7.27
CA LEU A 274 -10.13 -8.84 7.40
C LEU A 274 -10.01 -8.36 8.85
N ILE A 275 -9.50 -7.15 9.05
CA ILE A 275 -9.31 -6.55 10.37
C ILE A 275 -10.42 -5.51 10.57
N LYS A 276 -11.20 -5.65 11.64
CA LYS A 276 -12.22 -4.65 12.02
C LYS A 276 -11.62 -3.69 13.03
N GLY A 277 -11.65 -2.39 12.74
CA GLY A 277 -11.22 -1.37 13.69
C GLY A 277 -12.13 -1.31 14.91
N THR A 278 -11.54 -0.99 16.06
CA THR A 278 -12.27 -0.85 17.33
C THR A 278 -12.00 0.49 18.02
N GLY A 279 -11.14 1.32 17.44
CA GLY A 279 -10.72 2.60 17.98
C GLY A 279 -11.65 3.75 17.64
N SER A 280 -11.41 4.88 18.29
CA SER A 280 -11.98 6.16 17.88
C SER A 280 -11.18 6.73 16.71
N ILE A 281 -11.78 7.65 15.95
CA ILE A 281 -11.04 8.49 15.02
C ILE A 281 -10.09 9.36 15.83
N ASP A 282 -8.80 9.31 15.51
CA ASP A 282 -7.79 10.17 16.10
C ASP A 282 -7.87 11.54 15.44
N GLU A 283 -8.54 12.48 16.10
CA GLU A 283 -8.72 13.84 15.56
C GLU A 283 -7.40 14.62 15.39
N SER A 284 -6.35 14.16 16.07
CA SER A 284 -5.00 14.74 16.10
C SER A 284 -3.97 13.82 15.44
N TYR A 285 -4.40 12.92 14.55
CA TYR A 285 -3.53 11.94 13.88
C TYR A 285 -2.28 12.55 13.26
N SER A 286 -2.35 13.77 12.70
CA SER A 286 -1.20 14.44 12.09
C SER A 286 -0.10 14.84 13.08
N ASP A 287 -0.43 15.02 14.36
CA ASP A 287 0.55 15.21 15.43
C ASP A 287 1.01 13.87 15.99
N HIS A 288 0.08 12.94 16.27
CA HIS A 288 0.43 11.65 16.85
C HIS A 288 1.27 10.77 15.92
N ILE A 289 1.17 10.90 14.60
CA ILE A 289 2.06 10.17 13.67
C ILE A 289 3.53 10.53 13.87
N LYS A 290 3.83 11.76 14.31
CA LYS A 290 5.21 12.19 14.60
C LYS A 290 5.74 11.49 15.84
N GLU A 291 4.86 11.23 16.80
CA GLU A 291 5.18 10.50 18.03
C GLU A 291 5.37 9.02 17.75
N LEU A 292 4.45 8.41 17.00
CA LEU A 292 4.58 7.03 16.55
C LEU A 292 5.90 6.84 15.79
N HIS A 293 6.20 7.75 14.87
CA HIS A 293 7.44 7.73 14.11
C HIS A 293 8.69 7.89 15.00
N ALA A 294 8.68 8.81 15.96
CA ALA A 294 9.79 8.96 16.91
C ALA A 294 10.02 7.68 17.75
N ILE A 295 8.94 6.98 18.13
CA ILE A 295 9.02 5.69 18.82
C ILE A 295 9.60 4.62 17.88
N PHE A 296 9.20 4.59 16.61
CA PHE A 296 9.81 3.72 15.60
C PHE A 296 11.33 3.93 15.53
N LEU A 297 11.80 5.17 15.37
CA LEU A 297 13.24 5.46 15.31
C LEU A 297 13.97 5.00 16.57
N LYS A 298 13.38 5.22 17.74
CA LYS A 298 13.93 4.80 19.03
C LYS A 298 14.11 3.27 19.13
N HIS A 299 13.13 2.48 18.68
CA HIS A 299 13.15 1.02 18.79
C HIS A 299 13.89 0.32 17.64
N LEU A 300 13.89 0.92 16.45
CA LEU A 300 14.60 0.39 15.29
C LEU A 300 16.12 0.56 15.43
N GLY A 301 16.57 1.67 16.00
CA GLY A 301 17.99 2.00 16.07
C GLY A 301 18.60 2.07 14.67
N LYS A 302 19.54 1.16 14.36
CA LYS A 302 20.15 1.03 13.03
C LYS A 302 19.45 0.01 12.11
N SER A 303 18.47 -0.73 12.63
CA SER A 303 17.77 -1.75 11.85
C SER A 303 16.81 -1.06 10.89
N PRO A 304 16.85 -1.38 9.57
CA PRO A 304 15.85 -0.87 8.66
C PRO A 304 14.47 -1.50 8.90
N HIS A 305 14.43 -2.69 9.54
CA HIS A 305 13.19 -3.45 9.71
C HIS A 305 12.84 -3.71 11.18
N ALA A 306 11.54 -3.72 11.47
CA ALA A 306 10.99 -4.13 12.75
C ALA A 306 10.49 -5.59 12.67
N ASP A 307 11.02 -6.46 13.51
CA ASP A 307 10.38 -7.77 13.74
C ASP A 307 9.08 -7.60 14.55
N LYS A 308 8.29 -8.68 14.66
CA LYS A 308 7.01 -8.67 15.39
C LYS A 308 7.14 -8.20 16.84
N ALA A 309 8.22 -8.57 17.54
CA ALA A 309 8.42 -8.16 18.93
C ALA A 309 8.70 -6.66 19.04
N LYS A 310 9.49 -6.11 18.11
CA LYS A 310 9.72 -4.66 18.02
C LYS A 310 8.44 -3.90 17.68
N ILE A 311 7.68 -4.35 16.67
CA ILE A 311 6.39 -3.74 16.30
C ILE A 311 5.48 -3.72 17.52
N LYS A 312 5.38 -4.83 18.25
CA LYS A 312 4.58 -4.90 19.49
C LYS A 312 5.00 -3.83 20.50
N ASN A 313 6.30 -3.75 20.83
CA ASN A 313 6.80 -2.79 21.81
C ASN A 313 6.57 -1.34 21.38
N ILE A 314 6.77 -1.04 20.09
CA ILE A 314 6.52 0.28 19.48
C ILE A 314 5.06 0.68 19.67
N LEU A 315 4.12 -0.22 19.34
CA LEU A 315 2.70 0.07 19.39
C LEU A 315 2.16 0.13 20.82
N GLU A 316 2.68 -0.68 21.74
CA GLU A 316 2.36 -0.58 23.18
C GLU A 316 2.84 0.76 23.77
N GLU A 317 4.06 1.19 23.46
CA GLU A 317 4.58 2.49 23.90
C GLU A 317 3.75 3.63 23.29
N TYR A 318 3.44 3.57 22.00
CA TYR A 318 2.62 4.58 21.33
C TYR A 318 1.23 4.70 21.94
N LEU A 319 0.55 3.58 22.19
CA LEU A 319 -0.77 3.58 22.81
C LEU A 319 -0.73 4.17 24.22
N ALA A 320 0.31 3.88 25.01
CA ALA A 320 0.48 4.50 26.33
C ALA A 320 0.59 6.03 26.23
N VAL A 321 1.33 6.55 25.24
CA VAL A 321 1.47 7.99 24.98
C VAL A 321 0.12 8.60 24.57
N VAL A 322 -0.60 7.97 23.63
CA VAL A 322 -1.91 8.46 23.16
C VAL A 322 -2.95 8.47 24.28
N ILE A 323 -2.97 7.43 25.14
CA ILE A 323 -3.86 7.37 26.31
C ILE A 323 -3.54 8.49 27.31
N GLN A 324 -2.26 8.80 27.51
CA GLN A 324 -1.85 9.87 28.42
C GLN A 324 -2.27 11.26 27.90
N LYS A 325 -2.20 11.47 26.58
CA LYS A 325 -2.49 12.77 25.95
C LYS A 325 -3.97 13.01 25.70
N ASN A 326 -4.75 11.96 25.46
CA ASN A 326 -6.19 12.06 25.28
C ASN A 326 -6.91 11.68 26.58
N THR A 327 -7.28 12.69 27.37
CA THR A 327 -8.17 12.50 28.53
C THR A 327 -9.51 11.84 28.14
N SER A 328 -9.93 11.96 26.88
CA SER A 328 -11.12 11.30 26.31
C SER A 328 -10.93 9.81 25.98
N LEU A 329 -9.68 9.32 25.80
CA LEU A 329 -9.38 7.89 25.60
C LEU A 329 -9.17 7.14 26.90
N GLN A 330 -9.10 7.84 28.05
CA GLN A 330 -9.00 7.21 29.38
C GLN A 330 -10.18 6.29 29.72
N GLN A 331 -11.30 6.38 29.00
CA GLN A 331 -12.43 5.45 29.17
C GLN A 331 -12.17 4.03 28.63
N TYR A 332 -11.06 3.79 27.91
CA TYR A 332 -10.75 2.48 27.28
C TYR A 332 -9.65 1.68 27.97
N SER A 333 -8.95 2.23 28.96
CA SER A 333 -7.96 1.49 29.74
C SER A 333 -8.62 0.95 31.00
N LEU A 334 -9.00 -0.35 30.99
CA LEU A 334 -8.96 -1.31 32.12
C LEU A 334 -9.96 -2.48 32.03
N THR A 335 -10.72 -2.67 30.96
CA THR A 335 -11.61 -3.84 30.82
C THR A 335 -11.23 -4.75 29.65
N LYS A 336 -10.03 -5.34 29.73
CA LYS A 336 -9.76 -6.71 29.27
C LYS A 336 -8.35 -7.12 29.68
N ASP A 337 -8.29 -8.09 30.55
CA ASP A 337 -7.07 -8.73 31.01
C ASP A 337 -6.19 -9.15 29.82
N PHE A 338 -5.01 -8.53 29.72
CA PHE A 338 -3.87 -9.09 29.00
C PHE A 338 -3.33 -10.29 29.80
N THR A 339 -4.14 -11.34 29.96
CA THR A 339 -3.63 -12.64 30.40
C THR A 339 -3.10 -13.35 29.17
N VAL A 340 -1.79 -13.30 29.01
CA VAL A 340 -1.03 -14.13 28.07
C VAL A 340 -1.38 -15.58 28.33
N ASN A 341 -2.18 -16.16 27.43
CA ASN A 341 -2.58 -17.56 27.49
C ASN A 341 -1.41 -18.43 26.98
N ASN A 342 -0.36 -18.54 27.80
CA ASN A 342 0.71 -19.51 27.63
C ASN A 342 0.22 -20.89 28.11
N ASN A 343 -0.66 -21.53 27.34
CA ASN A 343 -1.00 -22.93 27.58
C ASN A 343 -0.21 -23.85 26.65
N LYS A 344 0.71 -24.56 27.31
CA LYS A 344 1.60 -25.60 26.82
C LYS A 344 0.84 -26.65 26.00
N ASN A 345 1.40 -26.97 24.83
CA ASN A 345 1.22 -28.25 24.18
C ASN A 345 1.56 -29.39 25.15
N LYS A 346 0.53 -30.04 25.71
CA LYS A 346 0.64 -31.38 26.27
C LYS A 346 0.36 -32.39 25.16
N LYS A 347 1.38 -33.19 24.86
CA LYS A 347 1.33 -34.43 24.09
C LYS A 347 0.26 -35.37 24.67
N PRO A 348 -0.55 -36.09 23.87
CA PRO A 348 -1.32 -37.20 24.40
C PRO A 348 -0.40 -38.41 24.58
N GLU A 349 -0.36 -38.94 25.79
CA GLU A 349 0.18 -40.25 26.12
C GLU A 349 -0.77 -41.34 25.62
N ASN A 350 -0.18 -42.40 25.07
CA ASN A 350 -0.83 -43.65 24.73
C ASN A 350 -1.36 -44.32 26.00
N GLU A 351 -2.66 -44.64 26.02
CA GLU A 351 -3.18 -45.73 26.85
C GLU A 351 -3.73 -46.83 25.96
N GLU A 352 -3.07 -47.97 26.06
CA GLU A 352 -3.43 -49.25 25.51
C GLU A 352 -4.15 -50.08 26.60
N VAL A 353 -4.92 -51.08 26.17
CA VAL A 353 -5.54 -52.17 26.96
C VAL A 353 -6.90 -51.78 27.58
N THR A 354 -8.03 -52.36 27.16
CA THR A 354 -8.39 -53.74 27.52
C THR A 354 -9.41 -54.36 26.56
N LYS A 355 -9.08 -55.54 26.03
CA LYS A 355 -10.03 -56.51 25.46
C LYS A 355 -10.80 -57.19 26.60
N LEU A 356 -12.13 -57.29 26.51
CA LEU A 356 -12.84 -58.45 27.06
C LEU A 356 -14.17 -58.65 26.32
N ALA A 357 -14.41 -59.92 26.00
CA ALA A 357 -15.47 -60.46 25.16
C ALA A 357 -16.88 -60.27 25.75
N LEU A 358 -17.90 -60.31 24.89
CA LEU A 358 -18.91 -61.38 24.84
C LEU A 358 -19.96 -61.04 23.76
N GLN A 359 -20.13 -61.94 22.78
CA GLN A 359 -21.37 -62.04 22.01
C GLN A 359 -22.48 -62.59 22.92
N PRO A 360 -23.77 -62.32 22.60
CA PRO A 360 -24.51 -63.35 21.87
C PRO A 360 -25.53 -62.84 20.83
N HIS A 361 -25.85 -63.77 19.93
CA HIS A 361 -26.92 -63.85 18.91
C HIS A 361 -26.69 -63.23 17.53
#